data_AF-A0A7S0L5X5-F1
#
_entry.id   AF-A0A7S0L5X5-F1
#
_cell.length_a   1.000
_cell.length_b   1.000
_cell.length_c   1.000
_cell.angle_alpha   90.00
_cell.angle_beta   90.00
_cell.angle_gamma   90.00
#
_symmetry.space_group_name_H-M   'P 1'
#
loop_
_entity.id
_entity.type
_entity.pdbx_description
1 polymer ?
#
loop_
_entity_poly.entity_id
_entity_poly.type
_entity_poly.pdbx_seq_one_letter_code
_entity_poly.pdbx_strand_id
1 'polypeptide(L)'
;RMLPNTEHPLVSFGQLLEGEVPSRREELIYRNYMPPPVSPKSCTEKFSIDSVLLRVALYKGERRQAEYEVYGEQTLLDLRRSLSCATTKILKWQADELKRQQVENTVRRPSESALFYIEDVVYLCGEEDLAKPLLEWLSRRSTACPPTRDMADTSFEDLQLQLGKQYIFMHNGDCEHTLIFTRCWLTEHTADRRRSLYPRLVWQAKDGAAKCHVCDKLAATWEVHGDKLADTSPCFLCEQCRYQWHYARVSEGGHALRSDYQVYPVIT
;
A
#
# COMPACT_ATOMS: atom_id res chain seq x y z
N ARG A 1 25.02 -3.22 0.31
CA ARG A 1 25.10 -4.70 0.25
C ARG A 1 23.91 -5.15 -0.59
N MET A 2 24.16 -5.52 -1.85
CA MET A 2 23.12 -5.99 -2.77
C MET A 2 22.51 -7.28 -2.19
N LEU A 3 21.18 -7.36 -2.14
CA LEU A 3 20.50 -8.62 -1.89
C LEU A 3 20.75 -9.54 -3.09
N PRO A 4 20.99 -10.84 -2.88
CA PRO A 4 21.21 -11.77 -3.98
C PRO A 4 19.95 -11.83 -4.85
N ASN A 5 20.17 -11.72 -6.16
CA ASN A 5 19.16 -11.83 -7.19
C ASN A 5 18.62 -13.27 -7.18
N THR A 6 17.51 -13.50 -6.47
CA THR A 6 16.77 -14.75 -6.59
C THR A 6 15.92 -14.64 -7.84
N GLU A 7 16.28 -15.40 -8.88
CA GLU A 7 15.53 -15.51 -10.13
C GLU A 7 14.09 -15.97 -9.82
N HIS A 8 13.16 -15.02 -9.68
CA HIS A 8 11.73 -15.30 -9.54
C HIS A 8 10.99 -14.87 -10.81
N PRO A 9 10.17 -15.75 -11.42
CA PRO A 9 9.76 -15.60 -12.81
C PRO A 9 8.41 -14.88 -12.96
N LEU A 10 8.27 -13.59 -12.60
CA LEU A 10 7.06 -12.83 -12.93
C LEU A 10 7.38 -11.35 -13.21
N VAL A 11 7.48 -11.03 -14.50
CA VAL A 11 7.56 -9.68 -15.07
C VAL A 11 6.14 -9.08 -15.05
N SER A 12 6.01 -7.85 -14.53
CA SER A 12 4.73 -7.23 -14.21
C SER A 12 3.82 -7.01 -15.42
N PHE A 13 2.58 -7.48 -15.30
CA PHE A 13 1.45 -7.11 -16.16
C PHE A 13 0.83 -5.81 -15.63
N GLY A 14 0.67 -4.78 -16.45
CA GLY A 14 -0.08 -3.59 -16.03
C GLY A 14 0.14 -2.39 -16.93
N GLN A 15 -0.64 -2.32 -18.00
CA GLN A 15 -0.67 -1.21 -18.94
C GLN A 15 -2.11 -0.67 -19.05
N LEU A 16 -2.21 0.66 -18.96
CA LEU A 16 -3.13 1.56 -19.68
C LEU A 16 -4.39 2.15 -18.97
N LEU A 17 -4.53 3.46 -19.21
CA LEU A 17 -5.72 4.34 -19.31
C LEU A 17 -6.19 5.12 -18.06
N GLU A 18 -6.87 6.27 -18.19
CA GLU A 18 -6.50 7.66 -18.60
C GLU A 18 -7.74 8.57 -18.41
N GLY A 19 -7.60 9.67 -17.65
CA GLY A 19 -8.41 10.93 -17.70
C GLY A 19 -9.75 11.02 -16.93
N GLU A 20 -10.33 12.19 -16.58
CA GLU A 20 -9.82 13.52 -16.13
C GLU A 20 -10.99 14.44 -15.57
N VAL A 21 -10.65 15.46 -14.74
CA VAL A 21 -11.30 16.81 -14.40
C VAL A 21 -12.49 16.96 -13.38
N PRO A 22 -12.86 18.14 -12.75
CA PRO A 22 -12.21 19.42 -12.30
C PRO A 22 -12.50 19.97 -10.86
N SER A 23 -11.53 20.73 -10.31
CA SER A 23 -11.51 22.01 -9.52
C SER A 23 -12.76 22.59 -8.79
N ARG A 24 -12.69 22.77 -7.45
CA ARG A 24 -12.28 24.05 -6.78
C ARG A 24 -12.12 23.90 -5.24
N ARG A 25 -10.85 23.96 -4.80
CA ARG A 25 -10.28 24.53 -3.55
C ARG A 25 -11.08 24.49 -2.23
N GLU A 26 -10.51 23.81 -1.23
CA GLU A 26 -9.90 24.45 -0.06
C GLU A 26 -8.93 23.51 0.70
N GLU A 27 -7.75 24.06 1.01
CA GLU A 27 -6.74 23.72 2.02
C GLU A 27 -6.55 22.28 2.53
N LEU A 28 -5.44 21.63 2.17
CA LEU A 28 -4.78 20.66 3.06
C LEU A 28 -3.24 20.78 3.01
N ILE A 29 -2.71 21.58 3.93
CA ILE A 29 -1.31 21.52 4.36
C ILE A 29 -1.17 20.27 5.25
N TYR A 30 -0.81 19.12 4.69
CA TYR A 30 -0.28 17.99 5.49
C TYR A 30 1.22 18.21 5.73
N ARG A 31 1.55 19.27 6.49
CA ARG A 31 2.90 19.41 7.06
C ARG A 31 2.96 19.19 8.56
N ASN A 32 1.81 19.05 9.24
CA ASN A 32 1.72 18.79 10.68
C ASN A 32 0.47 17.98 11.09
N TYR A 33 -0.05 17.08 10.24
CA TYR A 33 -1.11 16.18 10.70
C TYR A 33 -0.51 15.14 11.66
N MET A 34 -0.52 15.50 12.93
CA MET A 34 -0.51 14.55 14.02
C MET A 34 -1.93 13.99 14.08
N PRO A 35 -2.15 12.69 13.86
CA PRO A 35 -3.50 12.12 13.94
C PRO A 35 -4.12 12.50 15.29
N PRO A 36 -5.43 12.81 15.34
CA PRO A 36 -6.09 13.02 16.62
C PRO A 36 -5.77 11.81 17.50
N PRO A 37 -5.43 12.00 18.79
CA PRO A 37 -5.23 10.88 19.68
C PRO A 37 -6.53 10.09 19.63
N VAL A 38 -6.49 8.94 18.94
CA VAL A 38 -7.52 7.94 19.09
C VAL A 38 -7.49 7.67 20.57
N SER A 39 -8.54 8.09 21.29
CA SER A 39 -8.70 7.75 22.69
C SER A 39 -8.45 6.25 22.73
N PRO A 40 -7.36 5.78 23.37
CA PRO A 40 -7.06 4.37 23.34
C PRO A 40 -8.31 3.71 23.88
N LYS A 41 -8.95 2.81 23.11
CA LYS A 41 -9.75 1.79 23.77
C LYS A 41 -8.80 1.26 24.83
N SER A 42 -9.11 1.46 26.11
CA SER A 42 -8.19 1.20 27.21
C SER A 42 -8.04 -0.31 27.32
N CYS A 43 -7.30 -0.89 26.39
CA CYS A 43 -6.89 -2.27 26.39
C CYS A 43 -5.66 -2.29 27.30
N THR A 44 -5.94 -2.59 28.57
CA THR A 44 -4.93 -2.78 29.62
C THR A 44 -4.22 -4.13 29.48
N GLU A 45 -4.69 -4.99 28.58
CA GLU A 45 -4.10 -6.28 28.29
C GLU A 45 -2.68 -6.11 27.73
N LYS A 46 -1.78 -6.90 28.30
CA LYS A 46 -0.37 -6.96 27.91
C LYS A 46 -0.08 -8.35 27.39
N PHE A 47 0.76 -8.46 26.36
CA PHE A 47 1.35 -9.73 25.94
C PHE A 47 2.16 -10.35 27.08
N SER A 48 2.42 -11.66 27.07
CA SER A 48 3.30 -12.34 28.02
C SER A 48 4.74 -11.83 27.94
N ILE A 49 5.52 -12.04 29.01
CA ILE A 49 6.91 -11.57 29.07
C ILE A 49 7.82 -12.50 28.28
N ASP A 50 7.45 -13.77 28.26
CA ASP A 50 8.15 -14.83 27.54
C ASP A 50 7.70 -14.91 26.07
N SER A 51 6.83 -13.98 25.64
CA SER A 51 6.36 -13.95 24.25
C SER A 51 7.47 -13.44 23.32
N VAL A 52 7.55 -14.12 22.18
CA VAL A 52 8.49 -13.83 21.10
C VAL A 52 8.03 -12.60 20.34
N LEU A 53 8.97 -11.72 20.00
CA LEU A 53 8.75 -10.57 19.13
C LEU A 53 9.40 -10.83 17.77
N LEU A 54 8.65 -10.58 16.70
CA LEU A 54 9.09 -10.72 15.32
C LEU A 54 9.14 -9.36 14.65
N ARG A 55 10.13 -9.17 13.78
CA ARG A 55 10.19 -8.03 12.87
C ARG A 55 9.88 -8.46 11.45
N VAL A 56 8.89 -7.83 10.85
CA VAL A 56 8.36 -8.15 9.53
C VAL A 56 8.56 -6.95 8.62
N ALA A 57 9.34 -7.12 7.56
CA ALA A 57 9.55 -6.12 6.53
C ALA A 57 8.66 -6.39 5.33
N LEU A 58 8.01 -5.33 4.84
CA LEU A 58 7.15 -5.33 3.66
C LEU A 58 7.88 -4.67 2.49
N TYR A 59 7.86 -5.30 1.33
CA TYR A 59 8.43 -4.79 0.08
C TYR A 59 7.38 -4.74 -1.03
N LYS A 60 7.59 -3.85 -2.00
CA LYS A 60 6.89 -3.83 -3.29
C LYS A 60 7.95 -3.73 -4.38
N GLY A 61 8.13 -4.80 -5.16
CA GLY A 61 9.34 -4.99 -5.94
C GLY A 61 10.58 -4.95 -5.04
N GLU A 62 11.63 -4.25 -5.46
CA GLU A 62 12.86 -4.10 -4.67
C GLU A 62 12.76 -3.03 -3.55
N ARG A 63 11.68 -2.23 -3.54
CA ARG A 63 11.55 -1.12 -2.60
C ARG A 63 10.91 -1.59 -1.29
N ARG A 64 11.66 -1.48 -0.19
CA ARG A 64 11.12 -1.64 1.17
C ARG A 64 10.08 -0.55 1.43
N GLN A 65 8.87 -0.96 1.81
CA GLN A 65 7.73 -0.07 2.07
C GLN A 65 7.58 0.23 3.55
N ALA A 66 7.65 -0.79 4.40
CA ALA A 66 7.45 -0.64 5.83
C ALA A 66 8.10 -1.80 6.59
N GLU A 67 8.27 -1.62 7.90
CA GLU A 67 8.76 -2.63 8.82
C GLU A 67 7.98 -2.55 10.13
N TYR A 68 7.47 -3.68 10.57
CA TYR A 68 6.57 -3.81 11.72
C TYR A 68 7.17 -4.76 12.76
N GLU A 69 6.80 -4.54 14.01
CA GLU A 69 7.01 -5.45 15.13
C GLU A 69 5.68 -6.08 15.53
N VAL A 70 5.67 -7.41 15.68
CA VAL A 70 4.50 -8.20 16.07
C VAL A 70 4.89 -9.21 17.13
N TYR A 71 4.00 -9.44 18.10
CA TYR A 71 4.16 -10.51 19.07
C TYR A 71 3.70 -11.85 18.49
N GLY A 72 4.30 -12.93 18.99
CA GLY A 72 3.93 -14.31 18.69
C GLY A 72 2.43 -14.59 18.88
N GLU A 73 1.87 -14.08 19.99
CA GLU A 73 0.46 -14.21 20.37
C GLU A 73 -0.51 -13.50 19.41
N GLN A 74 -0.03 -12.62 18.53
CA GLN A 74 -0.88 -11.90 17.58
C GLN A 74 -1.24 -12.78 16.40
N THR A 75 -2.39 -12.49 15.81
CA THR A 75 -2.87 -13.20 14.62
C THR A 75 -2.26 -12.61 13.35
N LEU A 76 -2.23 -13.40 12.27
CA LEU A 76 -1.90 -12.89 10.95
C LEU A 76 -2.84 -11.76 10.52
N LEU A 77 -4.11 -11.81 10.95
CA LEU A 77 -5.10 -10.78 10.67
C LEU A 77 -4.72 -9.43 11.31
N ASP A 78 -4.13 -9.45 12.51
CA ASP A 78 -3.67 -8.21 13.18
C ASP A 78 -2.59 -7.51 12.36
N LEU A 79 -1.63 -8.27 11.84
CA LEU A 79 -0.62 -7.73 10.92
C LEU A 79 -1.29 -7.19 9.65
N ARG A 80 -2.14 -7.98 8.99
CA ARG A 80 -2.83 -7.57 7.75
C ARG A 80 -3.59 -6.25 7.90
N ARG A 81 -4.26 -6.03 9.03
CA ARG A 81 -4.98 -4.76 9.31
C ARG A 81 -4.04 -3.56 9.46
N SER A 82 -2.78 -3.80 9.79
CA SER A 82 -1.75 -2.76 9.99
C SER A 82 -0.96 -2.45 8.71
N LEU A 83 -0.99 -3.34 7.71
CA LEU A 83 -0.30 -3.14 6.44
C LEU A 83 -0.98 -2.04 5.61
N SER A 84 -0.18 -1.09 5.13
CA SER A 84 -0.63 -0.03 4.23
C SER A 84 0.09 -0.14 2.88
N CYS A 85 -0.67 0.00 1.79
CA CYS A 85 -0.15 -0.03 0.43
C CYS A 85 -0.71 1.15 -0.38
N ALA A 86 0.13 1.71 -1.25
CA ALA A 86 -0.26 2.73 -2.20
C ALA A 86 -1.48 2.31 -3.03
N THR A 87 -1.55 1.07 -3.53
CA THR A 87 -2.69 0.57 -4.31
C THR A 87 -4.02 0.69 -3.57
N THR A 88 -4.05 0.36 -2.27
CA THR A 88 -5.25 0.55 -1.42
C THR A 88 -5.65 2.02 -1.33
N LYS A 89 -4.66 2.92 -1.17
CA LYS A 89 -4.91 4.37 -1.15
C LYS A 89 -5.49 4.85 -2.49
N ILE A 90 -4.96 4.36 -3.61
CA ILE A 90 -5.40 4.69 -4.97
C ILE A 90 -6.86 4.30 -5.17
N LEU A 91 -7.18 3.02 -4.93
CA LEU A 91 -8.54 2.51 -5.12
C LEU A 91 -9.55 3.27 -4.25
N LYS A 92 -9.16 3.63 -3.02
CA LYS A 92 -9.99 4.44 -2.13
C LYS A 92 -10.22 5.83 -2.71
N TRP A 93 -9.14 6.50 -3.13
CA TRP A 93 -9.22 7.83 -3.72
C TRP A 93 -10.08 7.85 -4.99
N GLN A 94 -9.90 6.88 -5.90
CA GLN A 94 -10.69 6.76 -7.13
C GLN A 94 -12.17 6.55 -6.82
N ALA A 95 -12.49 5.70 -5.84
CA ALA A 95 -13.87 5.47 -5.41
C ALA A 95 -14.50 6.74 -4.83
N ASP A 96 -13.75 7.51 -4.03
CA ASP A 96 -14.21 8.76 -3.43
C ASP A 96 -14.40 9.87 -4.48
N GLU A 97 -13.51 9.95 -5.47
CA GLU A 97 -13.59 10.96 -6.55
C GLU A 97 -14.78 10.72 -7.47
N LEU A 98 -15.00 9.46 -7.89
CA LEU A 98 -16.17 9.11 -8.72
C LEU A 98 -17.48 9.36 -7.97
N LYS A 99 -17.49 9.13 -6.66
CA LYS A 99 -18.63 9.47 -5.80
C LYS A 99 -18.89 10.98 -5.77
N ARG A 100 -17.84 11.82 -5.73
CA ARG A 100 -18.00 13.29 -5.81
C ARG A 100 -18.61 13.72 -7.14
N GLN A 101 -18.21 13.08 -8.23
CA GLN A 101 -18.68 13.39 -9.58
C GLN A 101 -20.07 12.80 -9.88
N GLN A 102 -20.71 12.13 -8.91
CA GLN A 102 -22.02 11.48 -9.03
C GLN A 102 -22.10 10.49 -10.20
N VAL A 103 -20.97 9.88 -10.56
CA VAL A 103 -20.92 8.83 -11.59
C VAL A 103 -21.19 7.49 -10.91
N GLU A 104 -22.26 6.80 -11.32
CA GLU A 104 -22.50 5.41 -10.91
C GLU A 104 -21.34 4.53 -11.37
N ASN A 105 -20.76 3.78 -10.43
CA ASN A 105 -19.37 3.36 -10.53
C ASN A 105 -19.20 1.87 -10.87
N THR A 106 -18.32 1.55 -11.83
CA THR A 106 -17.79 0.21 -12.16
C THR A 106 -16.44 -0.08 -11.50
N VAL A 107 -15.81 0.90 -10.84
CA VAL A 107 -14.47 0.78 -10.24
C VAL A 107 -14.52 -0.02 -8.93
N ARG A 108 -13.61 -0.99 -8.82
CA ARG A 108 -13.45 -1.86 -7.66
C ARG A 108 -13.00 -1.06 -6.44
N ARG A 109 -13.71 -1.20 -5.32
CA ARG A 109 -13.30 -0.62 -4.03
C ARG A 109 -12.15 -1.42 -3.42
N PRO A 110 -11.34 -0.81 -2.54
CA PRO A 110 -10.37 -1.57 -1.77
C PRO A 110 -11.06 -2.69 -1.00
N SER A 111 -10.49 -3.87 -1.06
CA SER A 111 -10.99 -5.06 -0.40
C SER A 111 -10.21 -5.29 0.89
N GLU A 112 -10.91 -5.75 1.93
CA GLU A 112 -10.27 -6.27 3.14
C GLU A 112 -9.68 -7.66 2.92
N SER A 113 -9.98 -8.30 1.78
CA SER A 113 -9.48 -9.63 1.47
C SER A 113 -7.97 -9.61 1.21
N ALA A 114 -7.29 -10.64 1.69
CA ALA A 114 -5.86 -10.81 1.50
C ALA A 114 -5.43 -12.26 1.57
N LEU A 115 -4.25 -12.49 1.02
CA LEU A 115 -3.56 -13.77 1.01
C LEU A 115 -2.13 -13.59 1.53
N PHE A 116 -1.73 -14.42 2.48
CA PHE A 116 -0.32 -14.68 2.76
C PHE A 116 0.05 -16.09 2.32
N TYR A 117 1.20 -16.25 1.69
CA TYR A 117 1.77 -17.56 1.37
C TYR A 117 3.07 -17.73 2.13
N ILE A 118 3.06 -18.59 3.15
CA ILE A 118 4.18 -18.81 4.08
C ILE A 118 4.40 -20.31 4.24
N GLU A 119 5.63 -20.78 3.98
CA GLU A 119 6.03 -22.21 4.09
C GLU A 119 5.01 -23.19 3.48
N ASP A 120 4.64 -22.97 2.23
CA ASP A 120 3.70 -23.82 1.48
C ASP A 120 2.30 -23.94 2.11
N VAL A 121 1.91 -22.95 2.92
CA VAL A 121 0.55 -22.79 3.47
C VAL A 121 -0.04 -21.48 2.97
N VAL A 122 -1.31 -21.53 2.54
CA VAL A 122 -2.07 -20.36 2.11
C VAL A 122 -2.91 -19.87 3.29
N TYR A 123 -2.73 -18.62 3.68
CA TYR A 123 -3.53 -17.96 4.73
C TYR A 123 -4.41 -16.91 4.09
N LEU A 124 -5.72 -16.96 4.36
CA LEU A 124 -6.71 -16.07 3.75
C LEU A 124 -7.45 -15.23 4.78
N CYS A 125 -7.90 -14.07 4.35
CA CYS A 125 -8.95 -13.31 5.03
C CYS A 125 -9.89 -12.67 4.01
N GLY A 126 -11.10 -12.33 4.45
CA GLY A 126 -12.11 -11.64 3.63
C GLY A 126 -12.97 -12.58 2.77
N GLU A 127 -13.81 -11.97 1.94
CA GLU A 127 -14.81 -12.68 1.13
C GLU A 127 -14.30 -13.04 -0.27
N GLU A 128 -13.27 -12.35 -0.76
CA GLU A 128 -12.72 -12.59 -2.09
C GLU A 128 -11.71 -13.74 -2.06
N ASP A 129 -11.94 -14.73 -2.94
CA ASP A 129 -11.00 -15.84 -3.11
C ASP A 129 -9.79 -15.41 -3.96
N LEU A 130 -8.78 -14.87 -3.27
CA LEU A 130 -7.49 -14.50 -3.84
C LEU A 130 -6.56 -15.71 -4.06
N ALA A 131 -6.91 -16.90 -3.58
CA ALA A 131 -6.07 -18.09 -3.70
C ALA A 131 -6.11 -18.71 -5.09
N LYS A 132 -7.21 -18.57 -5.84
CA LYS A 132 -7.40 -19.25 -7.15
C LYS A 132 -6.20 -19.11 -8.09
N PRO A 133 -5.67 -17.90 -8.39
CA PRO A 133 -4.57 -17.75 -9.33
C PRO A 133 -3.30 -18.43 -8.83
N LEU A 134 -3.04 -18.36 -7.51
CA LEU A 134 -1.89 -18.99 -6.88
C LEU A 134 -1.99 -20.51 -6.92
N LEU A 135 -3.15 -21.08 -6.55
CA LEU A 135 -3.38 -22.52 -6.55
C LEU A 135 -3.32 -23.10 -7.97
N GLU A 136 -3.87 -22.40 -8.97
CA GLU A 136 -3.76 -22.81 -10.37
C GLU A 136 -2.30 -22.81 -10.85
N TRP A 137 -1.54 -21.76 -10.50
CA TRP A 137 -0.12 -21.66 -10.83
C TRP A 137 0.71 -22.77 -10.16
N LEU A 138 0.43 -23.08 -8.89
CA LEU A 138 1.09 -24.15 -8.13
C LEU A 138 0.78 -25.53 -8.70
N SER A 139 -0.47 -25.78 -9.09
CA SER A 139 -0.92 -27.08 -9.66
C SER A 139 -0.18 -27.44 -10.95
N ARG A 140 0.37 -26.46 -11.68
CA ARG A 140 1.17 -26.70 -12.89
C ARG A 140 2.62 -27.12 -12.59
N ARG A 141 3.10 -26.93 -11.35
CA ARG A 141 4.51 -27.11 -10.96
C ARG A 141 4.72 -28.14 -9.85
N SER A 142 3.72 -28.32 -8.99
CA SER A 142 3.75 -29.23 -7.85
C SER A 142 2.55 -30.16 -7.90
N THR A 143 2.70 -31.37 -7.36
CA THR A 143 1.62 -32.37 -7.24
C THR A 143 0.78 -32.18 -5.98
N ALA A 144 1.25 -31.41 -5.00
CA ALA A 144 0.56 -31.20 -3.73
C ALA A 144 -0.15 -29.84 -3.70
N CYS A 145 -1.44 -29.86 -3.36
CA CYS A 145 -2.21 -28.65 -3.08
C CYS A 145 -1.84 -28.15 -1.66
N PRO A 146 -1.40 -26.89 -1.50
CA PRO A 146 -1.09 -26.35 -0.18
C PRO A 146 -2.36 -26.28 0.69
N PRO A 147 -2.27 -26.54 2.00
CA PRO A 147 -3.39 -26.35 2.90
C PRO A 147 -3.74 -24.86 3.02
N THR A 148 -5.04 -24.59 3.19
CA THR A 148 -5.57 -23.23 3.40
C THR A 148 -5.98 -23.06 4.87
N ARG A 149 -5.65 -21.90 5.46
CA ARG A 149 -6.02 -21.52 6.84
C ARG A 149 -6.56 -20.09 6.91
N ASP A 150 -7.33 -19.79 7.94
CA ASP A 150 -7.80 -18.42 8.21
C ASP A 150 -6.72 -17.61 8.95
N MET A 151 -6.50 -16.36 8.53
CA MET A 151 -5.60 -15.43 9.20
C MET A 151 -6.06 -15.04 10.61
N ALA A 152 -7.37 -15.06 10.88
CA ALA A 152 -7.96 -14.74 12.19
C ALA A 152 -7.66 -15.83 13.24
N ASP A 153 -7.57 -17.08 12.80
CA ASP A 153 -7.38 -18.26 13.65
C ASP A 153 -5.91 -18.72 13.71
N THR A 154 -5.00 -18.02 13.03
CA THR A 154 -3.57 -18.36 12.99
C THR A 154 -2.74 -17.28 13.67
N SER A 155 -2.07 -17.64 14.77
CA SER A 155 -1.10 -16.78 15.44
C SER A 155 0.30 -16.88 14.82
N PHE A 156 1.18 -15.94 15.12
CA PHE A 156 2.60 -16.04 14.71
C PHE A 156 3.34 -17.19 15.41
N GLU A 157 2.88 -17.62 16.59
CA GLU A 157 3.40 -18.80 17.29
C GLU A 157 3.08 -20.12 16.58
N ASP A 158 2.01 -20.16 15.79
CA ASP A 158 1.60 -21.35 15.01
C ASP A 158 2.39 -21.50 13.70
N LEU A 159 3.18 -20.49 13.31
CA LEU A 159 3.88 -20.45 12.04
C LEU A 159 5.22 -21.19 12.11
N GLN A 160 5.45 -22.01 11.10
CA GLN A 160 6.81 -22.39 10.72
C GLN A 160 7.31 -21.31 9.77
N LEU A 161 8.45 -20.70 10.07
CA LEU A 161 9.04 -19.66 9.23
C LEU A 161 10.57 -19.71 9.29
N GLN A 162 11.19 -19.15 8.25
CA GLN A 162 12.62 -18.98 8.12
C GLN A 162 12.93 -17.48 8.06
N LEU A 163 13.82 -17.03 8.94
CA LEU A 163 14.27 -15.65 8.93
C LEU A 163 15.04 -15.34 7.64
N GLY A 164 14.73 -14.19 7.03
CA GLY A 164 15.33 -13.74 5.77
C GLY A 164 14.74 -14.38 4.51
N LYS A 165 13.85 -15.37 4.63
CA LYS A 165 13.12 -15.93 3.49
C LYS A 165 12.00 -14.98 3.04
N GLN A 166 11.76 -14.98 1.73
CA GLN A 166 10.72 -14.20 1.09
C GLN A 166 9.40 -14.98 1.08
N TYR A 167 8.33 -14.31 1.49
CA TYR A 167 6.96 -14.80 1.50
C TYR A 167 6.06 -13.84 0.73
N ILE A 168 4.91 -14.33 0.27
CA ILE A 168 4.02 -13.54 -0.58
C ILE A 168 2.90 -12.94 0.27
N PHE A 169 2.60 -11.67 0.00
CA PHE A 169 1.37 -11.01 0.43
C PHE A 169 0.65 -10.45 -0.80
N MET A 170 -0.60 -10.85 -0.99
CA MET A 170 -1.48 -10.31 -2.03
C MET A 170 -2.72 -9.68 -1.42
N HIS A 171 -3.18 -8.57 -1.99
CA HIS A 171 -4.43 -7.90 -1.64
C HIS A 171 -5.01 -7.16 -2.86
N ASN A 172 -6.27 -6.72 -2.77
CA ASN A 172 -6.97 -6.00 -3.84
C ASN A 172 -6.95 -6.70 -5.21
N GLY A 173 -6.88 -8.04 -5.25
CA GLY A 173 -6.80 -8.82 -6.49
C GLY A 173 -5.37 -9.22 -6.85
N ASP A 174 -4.60 -8.30 -7.40
CA ASP A 174 -3.30 -8.54 -8.04
C ASP A 174 -2.15 -7.73 -7.41
N CYS A 175 -2.40 -6.97 -6.34
CA CYS A 175 -1.36 -6.20 -5.68
C CYS A 175 -0.47 -7.11 -4.84
N GLU A 176 0.66 -7.52 -5.43
CA GLU A 176 1.66 -8.38 -4.81
C GLU A 176 2.71 -7.59 -4.02
N HIS A 177 3.09 -8.17 -2.88
CA HIS A 177 4.11 -7.69 -1.97
C HIS A 177 4.94 -8.85 -1.45
N THR A 178 6.17 -8.55 -1.06
CA THR A 178 7.05 -9.51 -0.39
C THR A 178 7.08 -9.22 1.10
N LEU A 179 6.81 -10.25 1.90
CA LEU A 179 7.01 -10.26 3.35
C LEU A 179 8.34 -10.95 3.66
N ILE A 180 9.14 -10.34 4.54
CA ILE A 180 10.38 -10.93 5.03
C ILE A 180 10.41 -10.79 6.54
N PHE A 181 10.49 -11.92 7.25
CA PHE A 181 10.75 -11.91 8.69
C PHE A 181 12.25 -11.67 8.91
N THR A 182 12.61 -10.49 9.38
CA THR A 182 14.02 -10.06 9.44
C THR A 182 14.68 -10.41 10.77
N ARG A 183 13.91 -10.47 11.86
CA ARG A 183 14.41 -10.74 13.22
C ARG A 183 13.36 -11.42 14.08
N CYS A 184 13.85 -12.17 15.07
CA CYS A 184 13.09 -12.82 16.13
C CYS A 184 13.88 -12.66 17.45
N TRP A 185 13.24 -12.21 18.53
CA TRP A 185 13.87 -12.05 19.85
C TRP A 185 12.84 -12.14 20.98
N LEU A 186 13.31 -12.31 22.22
CA LEU A 186 12.46 -12.27 23.41
C LEU A 186 12.23 -10.84 23.88
N THR A 187 11.06 -10.59 24.45
CA THR A 187 10.67 -9.27 24.92
C THR A 187 11.47 -8.84 26.15
N GLU A 188 11.98 -7.62 26.16
CA GLU A 188 12.68 -7.06 27.33
C GLU A 188 11.69 -6.66 28.44
N HIS A 189 12.11 -6.80 29.71
CA HIS A 189 11.28 -6.44 30.88
C HIS A 189 10.80 -4.97 30.88
N THR A 190 11.55 -4.08 30.23
CA THR A 190 11.28 -2.64 30.14
C THR A 190 10.42 -2.24 28.95
N ALA A 191 10.15 -3.15 28.03
CA ALA A 191 9.35 -2.85 26.84
C ALA A 191 7.85 -2.72 27.18
N ASP A 192 7.18 -1.76 26.53
CA ASP A 192 5.73 -1.59 26.69
C ASP A 192 4.99 -2.70 25.96
N ARG A 193 4.42 -3.63 26.71
CA ARG A 193 3.75 -4.84 26.20
C ARG A 193 2.26 -4.68 25.94
N ARG A 194 1.72 -3.46 26.02
CA ARG A 194 0.28 -3.23 25.79
C ARG A 194 -0.13 -3.69 24.39
N ARG A 195 -1.15 -4.54 24.31
CA ARG A 195 -1.64 -5.10 23.05
C ARG A 195 -2.06 -4.02 22.04
N SER A 196 -2.61 -2.91 22.53
CA SER A 196 -3.03 -1.75 21.73
C SER A 196 -1.91 -1.03 20.97
N LEU A 197 -0.64 -1.27 21.32
CA LEU A 197 0.52 -0.64 20.66
C LEU A 197 1.08 -1.47 19.50
N TYR A 198 0.57 -2.70 19.32
CA TYR A 198 1.08 -3.64 18.33
C TYR A 198 -0.05 -4.12 17.39
N PRO A 199 0.23 -4.42 16.10
CA PRO A 199 1.52 -4.35 15.41
C PRO A 199 2.12 -2.95 15.40
N ARG A 200 3.39 -2.84 15.77
CA ARG A 200 4.08 -1.56 15.91
C ARG A 200 4.82 -1.25 14.62
N LEU A 201 4.48 -0.14 13.97
CA LEU A 201 5.26 0.37 12.84
C LEU A 201 6.61 0.91 13.34
N VAL A 202 7.72 0.27 12.93
CA VAL A 202 9.09 0.64 13.31
C VAL A 202 9.72 1.55 12.26
N TRP A 203 9.40 1.31 11.00
CA TRP A 203 9.92 2.08 9.88
C TRP A 203 8.93 2.10 8.73
N GLN A 204 8.86 3.22 8.02
CA GLN A 204 8.08 3.34 6.79
C GLN A 204 8.89 4.15 5.78
N ALA A 205 8.87 3.71 4.53
CA ALA A 205 9.41 4.48 3.43
C ALA A 205 8.64 5.80 3.33
N LYS A 206 9.38 6.90 3.27
CA LYS A 206 8.77 8.18 2.94
C LYS A 206 8.55 8.21 1.44
N ASP A 207 7.30 8.33 1.05
CA ASP A 207 6.96 8.72 -0.31
C ASP A 207 7.30 10.20 -0.43
N GLY A 208 8.44 10.47 -1.07
CA GLY A 208 8.87 11.84 -1.33
C GLY A 208 7.84 12.48 -2.26
N ALA A 209 7.19 13.55 -1.80
CA ALA A 209 6.36 14.36 -2.68
C ALA A 209 7.26 14.92 -3.78
N ALA A 210 7.04 14.51 -5.02
CA ALA A 210 7.70 15.10 -6.18
C ALA A 210 7.44 16.61 -6.14
N LYS A 211 8.43 17.43 -6.50
CA LYS A 211 8.22 18.86 -6.62
C LYS A 211 7.63 19.18 -7.97
N CYS A 212 6.89 20.28 -8.05
CA CYS A 212 6.41 20.79 -9.32
C CYS A 212 7.58 21.20 -10.23
N HIS A 213 7.67 20.64 -11.43
CA HIS A 213 8.70 20.95 -12.42
C HIS A 213 8.68 22.40 -12.90
N VAL A 214 7.53 23.08 -12.83
CA VAL A 214 7.38 24.47 -13.29
C VAL A 214 7.82 25.48 -12.23
N CYS A 215 7.36 25.33 -10.98
CA CYS A 215 7.64 26.34 -9.94
C CYS A 215 8.74 25.95 -8.96
N ASP A 216 9.11 24.66 -8.85
CA ASP A 216 10.03 24.06 -7.87
C ASP A 216 9.72 24.41 -6.38
N LYS A 217 8.54 24.98 -6.11
CA LYS A 217 8.13 25.49 -4.79
C LYS A 217 7.10 24.61 -4.11
N LEU A 218 6.10 24.17 -4.86
CA LEU A 218 4.98 23.38 -4.34
C LEU A 218 5.19 21.90 -4.63
N ALA A 219 4.66 21.05 -3.76
CA ALA A 219 4.54 19.62 -4.03
C ALA A 219 3.65 19.42 -5.27
N ALA A 220 4.08 18.51 -6.13
CA ALA A 220 3.30 18.06 -7.25
C ALA A 220 2.12 17.25 -6.73
N THR A 221 0.94 17.63 -7.22
CA THR A 221 -0.32 16.93 -6.95
C THR A 221 -0.79 16.20 -8.19
N TRP A 222 -0.20 16.49 -9.35
CA TRP A 222 -0.55 15.93 -10.65
C TRP A 222 0.70 15.47 -11.39
N GLU A 223 0.62 14.33 -12.04
CA GLU A 223 1.57 13.88 -13.06
C GLU A 223 0.90 13.99 -14.44
N VAL A 224 1.56 14.67 -15.36
CA VAL A 224 1.07 14.92 -16.71
C VAL A 224 1.89 14.10 -17.70
N HIS A 225 1.21 13.31 -18.53
CA HIS A 225 1.83 12.47 -19.55
C HIS A 225 1.52 12.98 -20.95
N GLY A 226 2.51 12.91 -21.83
CA GLY A 226 2.32 13.23 -23.26
C GLY A 226 2.13 14.72 -23.58
N ASP A 227 2.33 15.63 -22.62
CA ASP A 227 2.29 17.07 -22.92
C ASP A 227 3.52 17.49 -23.75
N LYS A 228 3.25 17.92 -24.98
CA LYS A 228 4.26 18.43 -25.92
C LYS A 228 5.02 19.67 -25.44
N LEU A 229 4.47 20.42 -24.48
CA LEU A 229 5.13 21.58 -23.88
C LEU A 229 5.95 21.22 -22.64
N ALA A 230 5.88 19.99 -22.16
CA ALA A 230 6.66 19.53 -21.02
C ALA A 230 8.01 18.94 -21.49
N ASP A 231 9.08 19.28 -20.77
CA ASP A 231 10.42 18.76 -21.05
C ASP A 231 10.57 17.27 -20.71
N THR A 232 9.68 16.74 -19.86
CA THR A 232 9.69 15.34 -19.40
C THR A 232 8.29 14.75 -19.38
N SER A 233 8.15 13.44 -19.59
CA SER A 233 6.91 12.70 -19.40
C SER A 233 7.19 11.45 -18.55
N PRO A 234 6.65 11.34 -17.32
CA PRO A 234 5.73 12.27 -16.67
C PRO A 234 6.34 13.64 -16.31
N CYS A 235 5.50 14.68 -16.33
CA CYS A 235 5.77 16.01 -15.81
C CYS A 235 4.99 16.22 -14.51
N PHE A 236 5.68 16.45 -13.40
CA PHE A 236 5.06 16.63 -12.10
C PHE A 236 4.65 18.09 -11.90
N LEU A 237 3.36 18.37 -11.71
CA LEU A 237 2.80 19.71 -11.56
C LEU A 237 2.01 19.86 -10.26
N CYS A 238 2.11 21.02 -9.61
CA CYS A 238 1.18 21.40 -8.56
C CYS A 238 -0.15 21.84 -9.19
N GLU A 239 -1.23 21.84 -8.40
CA GLU A 239 -2.57 22.25 -8.85
C GLU A 239 -2.58 23.63 -9.54
N GLN A 240 -1.84 24.59 -8.99
CA GLN A 240 -1.78 25.95 -9.52
C GLN A 240 -1.06 26.01 -10.89
N CYS A 241 0.12 25.41 -11.00
CA CYS A 241 0.87 25.41 -12.27
C CYS A 241 0.12 24.61 -13.35
N ARG A 242 -0.52 23.50 -12.98
CA ARG A 242 -1.38 22.75 -13.90
C ARG A 242 -2.48 23.65 -14.46
N TYR A 243 -3.23 24.33 -13.59
CA TYR A 243 -4.34 25.17 -14.05
C TYR A 243 -3.87 26.32 -14.94
N GLN A 244 -2.76 26.95 -14.60
CA GLN A 244 -2.19 28.07 -15.38
C GLN A 244 -1.64 27.66 -16.75
N TRP A 245 -1.10 26.45 -16.88
CA TRP A 245 -0.56 25.96 -18.14
C TRP A 245 -1.61 25.37 -19.07
N HIS A 246 -2.67 24.78 -18.51
CA HIS A 246 -3.59 23.93 -19.26
C HIS A 246 -4.99 24.52 -19.44
N TYR A 247 -5.40 25.51 -18.63
CA TYR A 247 -6.73 26.10 -18.69
C TYR A 247 -6.65 27.61 -18.93
N ALA A 248 -7.63 28.13 -19.68
CA ALA A 248 -7.82 29.55 -19.85
C ALA A 248 -8.11 30.21 -18.49
N ARG A 249 -7.88 31.52 -18.38
CA ARG A 249 -8.19 32.22 -17.12
C ARG A 249 -9.68 32.09 -16.83
N VAL A 250 -10.04 32.08 -15.55
CA VAL A 250 -11.46 31.99 -15.14
C VAL A 250 -12.30 33.12 -15.75
N SER A 251 -11.72 34.30 -15.95
CA SER A 251 -12.33 35.44 -16.64
C SER A 251 -12.70 35.17 -18.11
N GLU A 252 -12.07 34.17 -18.73
CA GLU A 252 -12.25 33.77 -20.14
C GLU A 252 -13.03 32.45 -20.26
N GLY A 253 -13.71 32.04 -19.19
CA GLY A 253 -14.57 30.85 -19.15
C GLY A 253 -13.91 29.58 -18.62
N GLY A 254 -12.61 29.60 -18.29
CA GLY A 254 -11.94 28.48 -17.60
C GLY A 254 -11.90 27.17 -18.38
N HIS A 255 -12.04 27.23 -19.70
CA HIS A 255 -12.02 26.06 -20.58
C HIS A 255 -10.59 25.52 -20.74
N ALA A 256 -10.46 24.23 -21.02
CA ALA A 256 -9.15 23.64 -21.33
C ALA A 256 -8.61 24.23 -22.64
N LEU A 257 -7.37 24.72 -22.62
CA LEU A 257 -6.71 25.27 -23.82
C LEU A 257 -6.33 24.15 -24.79
N ARG A 258 -6.07 22.96 -24.26
CA ARG A 258 -5.57 21.78 -24.94
C ARG A 258 -6.14 20.53 -24.30
N SER A 259 -6.19 19.43 -25.06
CA SER A 259 -6.69 18.12 -24.63
C SER A 259 -5.81 16.97 -25.14
N ASP A 260 -4.58 17.26 -25.55
CA ASP A 260 -3.63 16.31 -26.14
C ASP A 260 -2.67 15.69 -25.12
N TYR A 261 -3.00 15.75 -23.83
CA TYR A 261 -2.20 15.22 -22.72
C TYR A 261 -3.11 14.52 -21.71
N GLN A 262 -2.51 13.74 -20.82
CA GLN A 262 -3.23 12.99 -19.80
C GLN A 262 -2.75 13.43 -18.43
N VAL A 263 -3.66 13.46 -17.46
CA VAL A 263 -3.34 13.91 -16.11
C VAL A 263 -3.84 12.91 -15.10
N TYR A 264 -2.96 12.57 -14.16
CA TYR A 264 -3.27 11.72 -13.03
C TYR A 264 -2.84 12.40 -11.73
N PRO A 265 -3.49 12.14 -10.59
CA PRO A 265 -3.00 12.61 -9.31
C PRO A 265 -1.67 11.91 -8.96
N VAL A 266 -0.74 12.65 -8.35
CA VAL A 266 0.47 12.05 -7.79
C VAL A 266 0.08 11.23 -6.57
N ILE A 267 0.38 9.93 -6.61
CA ILE A 267 0.11 9.02 -5.50
C ILE A 267 1.41 8.78 -4.73
N THR A 268 1.52 9.41 -3.56
CA THR A 268 2.54 9.14 -2.53
C THR A 268 1.92 8.37 -1.36
#